data_AF-B0SZZ4-F1
#
_entry.id   AF-B0SZZ4-F1
#
_cell.length_a   1.000
_cell.length_b   1.000
_cell.length_c   1.000
_cell.angle_alpha   90.00
_cell.angle_beta   90.00
_cell.angle_gamma   90.00
#
_symmetry.space_group_name_H-M   'P 1'
#
loop_
_entity.id
_entity.type
_entity.pdbx_description
1 polymer ?
#
loop_
_entity_poly.entity_id
_entity_poly.type
_entity_poly.pdbx_seq_one_letter_code
_entity_poly.pdbx_strand_id
1 'polypeptide(L)'
;MSFGRNITDTGGPDEAIALIRDSLCAIVPHEAERLRALTPDSEIRRLGLDSLVLLEMVMALEDRLRRPLDERELSKARTLGDIAALVRGERIVVGSSPAAPGP
;
A
#
# COMPACT_ATOMS: atom_id res chain seq x y z
N MET A 1 -1.39 -30.35 -19.57
CA MET A 1 -0.32 -30.42 -18.55
C MET A 1 0.57 -29.21 -18.74
N SER A 2 0.52 -28.25 -17.81
CA SER A 2 1.60 -27.27 -17.56
C SER A 2 1.28 -26.52 -16.26
N PHE A 3 2.05 -26.88 -15.24
CA PHE A 3 2.43 -26.16 -14.03
C PHE A 3 1.38 -25.34 -13.28
N GLY A 4 0.96 -25.93 -12.15
CA GLY A 4 0.32 -25.21 -11.06
C GLY A 4 1.18 -24.03 -10.62
N ARG A 5 0.56 -22.85 -10.55
CA ARG A 5 1.06 -21.76 -9.73
C ARG A 5 1.03 -22.25 -8.29
N ASN A 6 2.21 -22.41 -7.69
CA ASN A 6 2.35 -22.66 -6.26
C ASN A 6 1.78 -21.43 -5.53
N ILE A 7 0.58 -21.59 -4.98
CA ILE A 7 -0.09 -20.62 -4.12
C ILE A 7 0.44 -20.85 -2.70
N THR A 8 1.70 -20.52 -2.45
CA THR A 8 2.16 -20.22 -1.09
C THR A 8 2.02 -18.71 -0.95
N ASP A 9 0.85 -18.19 -0.58
CA ASP A 9 0.48 -17.96 0.82
C ASP A 9 1.63 -17.35 1.63
N THR A 10 2.12 -16.19 1.20
CA THR A 10 2.47 -15.02 2.02
C THR A 10 2.87 -13.94 1.02
N GLY A 11 1.92 -13.11 0.57
CA GLY A 11 2.26 -11.97 -0.29
C GLY A 11 3.27 -11.10 0.44
N GLY A 12 4.50 -11.06 -0.03
CA GLY A 12 5.59 -10.36 0.64
C GLY A 12 5.32 -8.85 0.74
N PRO A 13 6.12 -8.10 1.53
CA PRO A 13 6.01 -6.65 1.59
C PRO A 13 6.10 -6.00 0.20
N ASP A 14 6.93 -6.55 -0.68
CA ASP A 14 7.09 -6.09 -2.06
C ASP A 14 5.82 -6.25 -2.91
N GLU A 15 5.08 -7.36 -2.73
CA GLU A 15 3.86 -7.62 -3.50
C GLU A 15 2.73 -6.70 -3.05
N ALA A 16 2.57 -6.49 -1.74
CA ALA A 16 1.60 -5.55 -1.21
C ALA A 16 1.89 -4.11 -1.68
N ILE A 17 3.17 -3.71 -1.71
CA ILE A 17 3.58 -2.40 -2.25
C ILE A 17 3.31 -2.32 -3.76
N ALA A 18 3.62 -3.36 -4.53
CA ALA A 18 3.31 -3.40 -5.96
C ALA A 18 1.81 -3.24 -6.21
N LEU A 19 0.96 -3.92 -5.42
CA LEU A 19 -0.49 -3.80 -5.50
C LEU A 19 -0.96 -2.36 -5.22
N ILE A 20 -0.40 -1.72 -4.20
CA ILE A 20 -0.71 -0.32 -3.87
C ILE A 20 -0.31 0.61 -5.02
N ARG A 21 0.90 0.43 -5.57
CA ARG A 21 1.38 1.24 -6.71
C ARG A 21 0.50 1.04 -7.95
N ASP A 22 0.11 -0.19 -8.25
CA ASP A 22 -0.77 -0.50 -9.38
C ASP A 22 -2.16 0.12 -9.20
N SER A 23 -2.71 0.09 -7.99
CA SER A 23 -3.97 0.77 -7.68
C SER A 23 -3.86 2.29 -7.84
N LEU A 24 -2.79 2.90 -7.34
CA LEU A 24 -2.55 4.34 -7.53
C LEU A 24 -2.33 4.72 -9.00
N CYS A 25 -1.59 3.90 -9.76
CA CYS A 25 -1.33 4.15 -11.18
C CYS A 25 -2.61 4.07 -12.02
N ALA A 26 -3.59 3.25 -11.60
CA ALA A 26 -4.89 3.19 -12.25
C ALA A 26 -5.74 4.44 -12.00
N ILE A 27 -5.55 5.11 -10.86
CA ILE A 27 -6.32 6.31 -10.45
C ILE A 27 -5.66 7.58 -10.99
N VAL A 28 -4.35 7.72 -10.84
CA VAL A 28 -3.55 8.89 -11.27
C VAL A 28 -2.41 8.47 -12.20
N PRO A 29 -2.70 8.06 -13.44
CA PRO A 29 -1.70 7.55 -14.38
C PRO A 29 -0.62 8.58 -14.76
N HIS A 30 -0.91 9.88 -14.62
CA HIS A 30 0.05 10.96 -14.90
C HIS A 30 1.18 11.02 -13.85
N GLU A 31 1.00 10.45 -12.67
CA GLU A 31 2.00 10.38 -11.59
C GLU A 31 2.80 9.06 -11.61
N ALA A 32 2.58 8.18 -12.59
CA ALA A 32 3.11 6.80 -12.61
C ALA A 32 4.62 6.70 -12.31
N GLU A 33 5.42 7.63 -12.84
CA GLU A 33 6.88 7.59 -12.64
C GLU A 33 7.29 7.95 -11.21
N ARG A 34 6.56 8.87 -10.58
CA ARG A 34 6.73 9.21 -9.18
C ARG A 34 6.23 8.09 -8.27
N LEU A 35 5.13 7.43 -8.64
CA LEU A 35 4.57 6.28 -7.91
C LEU A 35 5.51 5.06 -7.92
N ARG A 36 6.27 4.85 -9.00
CA ARG A 36 7.26 3.77 -9.09
C ARG A 36 8.42 3.92 -8.11
N ALA A 37 8.77 5.15 -7.74
CA ALA A 37 9.83 5.44 -6.78
C ALA A 37 9.41 5.26 -5.30
N LEU A 38 8.13 4.98 -5.03
CA LEU A 38 7.61 4.93 -3.66
C LEU A 38 8.08 3.72 -2.88
N THR A 39 8.76 3.93 -1.76
CA THR A 39 9.23 2.86 -0.86
C THR A 39 8.21 2.57 0.25
N PRO A 40 8.32 1.45 0.98
CA PRO A 40 7.49 1.20 2.17
C PRO A 40 7.55 2.34 3.19
N ASP A 41 8.68 3.02 3.30
CA ASP A 41 8.89 4.13 4.24
C ASP A 41 8.30 5.46 3.77
N SER A 42 7.76 5.50 2.55
CA SER A 42 7.15 6.71 2.00
C SER A 42 5.92 7.10 2.81
N GLU A 43 5.94 8.30 3.38
CA GLU A 43 4.82 8.84 4.14
C GLU A 43 3.65 9.18 3.21
N ILE A 44 2.46 8.65 3.50
CA ILE A 44 1.23 8.87 2.74
C ILE A 44 0.92 10.36 2.59
N ARG A 45 1.09 11.13 3.67
CA ARG A 45 0.86 12.59 3.68
C ARG A 45 1.84 13.37 2.81
N ARG A 46 3.05 12.85 2.58
CA ARG A 46 4.07 13.49 1.72
C ARG A 46 3.94 13.10 0.26
N LEU A 47 3.08 12.12 -0.06
CA LEU A 47 2.78 11.75 -1.44
C LEU A 47 2.05 12.87 -2.20
N GLY A 48 1.56 13.90 -1.51
CA GLY A 48 0.83 15.01 -2.14
C GLY A 48 -0.39 14.52 -2.93
N LEU A 49 -0.92 13.35 -2.57
CA LEU A 49 -2.13 12.79 -3.16
C LEU A 49 -3.32 13.47 -2.49
N ASP A 50 -4.30 13.85 -3.30
CA ASP A 50 -5.55 14.39 -2.78
C ASP A 50 -6.26 13.35 -1.90
N SER A 51 -7.01 13.82 -0.91
CA SER A 51 -7.81 12.94 -0.02
C SER A 51 -8.76 12.03 -0.81
N LEU A 52 -9.23 12.48 -1.97
CA LEU A 52 -10.05 11.67 -2.88
C LEU A 52 -9.27 10.50 -3.46
N VAL A 53 -8.06 10.75 -3.97
CA VAL A 53 -7.19 9.70 -4.56
C VAL A 53 -6.84 8.65 -3.50
N LEU A 54 -6.61 9.08 -2.25
CA LEU A 54 -6.36 8.16 -1.16
C LEU A 54 -7.59 7.28 -0.86
N LEU A 55 -8.79 7.86 -0.83
CA LEU A 55 -10.04 7.12 -0.65
C LEU A 55 -10.27 6.13 -1.81
N GLU A 56 -10.07 6.56 -3.05
CA GLU A 56 -10.16 5.71 -4.24
C GLU A 56 -9.16 4.56 -4.21
N MET A 57 -7.94 4.82 -3.74
CA MET A 57 -6.93 3.78 -3.57
C MET A 57 -7.40 2.73 -2.56
N VAL A 58 -7.94 3.15 -1.41
CA VAL A 58 -8.47 2.23 -0.40
C VAL A 58 -9.63 1.41 -0.97
N MET A 59 -10.61 2.04 -1.61
CA MET A 59 -11.73 1.33 -2.24
C MET A 59 -11.27 0.34 -3.32
N ALA A 60 -10.28 0.71 -4.12
CA ALA A 60 -9.70 -0.16 -5.14
C ALA A 60 -8.97 -1.36 -4.51
N LEU A 61 -8.27 -1.16 -3.39
CA LEU A 61 -7.63 -2.25 -2.66
C LEU A 61 -8.67 -3.21 -2.05
N GLU A 62 -9.75 -2.69 -1.46
CA GLU A 62 -10.82 -3.50 -0.89
C GLU A 62 -11.53 -4.37 -1.95
N ASP A 63 -11.83 -3.79 -3.13
CA ASP A 63 -12.43 -4.56 -4.23
C ASP A 63 -11.48 -5.65 -4.74
N ARG A 64 -10.18 -5.36 -4.89
CA ARG A 64 -9.16 -6.34 -5.30
C ARG A 64 -8.97 -7.45 -4.27
N LEU A 65 -8.96 -7.10 -2.99
CA LEU A 65 -8.80 -8.04 -1.87
C LEU A 65 -10.09 -8.79 -1.53
N ARG A 66 -11.24 -8.36 -2.09
CA ARG A 66 -12.58 -8.88 -1.78
C ARG A 66 -12.88 -8.85 -0.27
N ARG A 67 -12.31 -7.88 0.44
CA ARG A 67 -12.54 -7.64 1.88
C ARG A 67 -12.31 -6.17 2.22
N PRO A 68 -13.02 -5.63 3.22
CA PRO A 68 -12.73 -4.30 3.74
C PRO A 68 -11.39 -4.27 4.47
N LEU A 69 -10.72 -3.13 4.43
CA LEU A 69 -9.57 -2.84 5.29
C LEU A 69 -10.11 -2.32 6.63
N ASP A 70 -9.45 -2.67 7.74
CA ASP A 70 -9.89 -2.22 9.07
C ASP A 70 -9.71 -0.69 9.18
N GLU A 71 -10.81 0.05 9.24
CA GLU A 71 -10.84 1.52 9.34
C GLU A 71 -10.06 2.06 10.55
N ARG A 72 -10.04 1.31 11.66
CA ARG A 72 -9.30 1.71 12.87
C ARG A 72 -7.80 1.63 12.65
N GLU A 73 -7.36 0.65 11.88
CA GLU A 73 -5.96 0.49 11.51
C GLU A 73 -5.59 1.44 10.38
N LEU A 74 -6.44 1.60 9.36
CA LEU A 74 -6.25 2.56 8.28
C LEU A 74 -6.06 3.99 8.80
N SER A 75 -6.82 4.38 9.83
CA SER A 75 -6.65 5.68 10.51
C SER A 75 -5.29 5.87 11.18
N LYS A 76 -4.57 4.79 11.49
CA LYS A 76 -3.22 4.82 12.08
C LYS A 76 -2.12 4.79 11.03
N ALA A 77 -2.43 4.43 9.78
CA ALA A 77 -1.45 4.31 8.72
C ALA A 77 -0.79 5.65 8.42
N ARG A 78 0.54 5.67 8.40
CA ARG A 78 1.37 6.84 8.10
C ARG A 78 2.22 6.62 6.86
N THR A 79 2.63 5.38 6.61
CA THR A 79 3.51 5.01 5.50
C THR A 79 2.85 3.99 4.56
N LEU A 80 3.43 3.79 3.39
CA LEU A 80 2.98 2.70 2.50
C LEU A 80 3.21 1.32 3.10
N GLY A 81 4.22 1.16 3.97
CA GLY A 81 4.45 -0.06 4.73
C GLY A 81 3.29 -0.40 5.67
N ASP A 82 2.68 0.62 6.27
CA ASP A 82 1.49 0.44 7.10
C ASP A 82 0.30 -0.05 6.26
N ILE A 83 0.06 0.58 5.09
CA ILE A 83 -1.00 0.12 4.15
C ILE A 83 -0.68 -1.29 3.63
N ALA A 84 0.58 -1.59 3.34
CA ALA A 84 1.00 -2.90 2.90
C ALA A 84 0.74 -3.96 3.98
N ALA A 85 0.91 -3.64 5.26
CA ALA A 85 0.53 -4.52 6.36
C ALA A 85 -0.99 -4.78 6.36
N LEU A 86 -1.82 -3.74 6.16
CA LEU A 86 -3.28 -3.91 6.05
C LEU A 86 -3.69 -4.77 4.86
N VAL A 87 -3.05 -4.57 3.72
CA VAL A 87 -3.29 -5.38 2.51
C VAL A 87 -3.03 -6.85 2.81
N ARG A 88 -1.97 -7.17 3.57
CA ARG A 88 -1.67 -8.52 4.05
C ARG A 88 -2.58 -9.01 5.17
N GLY A 89 -3.39 -8.13 5.77
CA GLY A 89 -4.28 -8.46 6.89
C GLY A 89 -3.57 -8.48 8.23
N GLU A 90 -2.41 -7.85 8.29
CA GLU A 90 -1.64 -7.65 9.51
C GLU A 90 -2.12 -6.39 10.23
N ARG A 91 -1.89 -6.35 11.54
CA ARG A 91 -2.13 -5.16 12.35
C ARG A 91 -0.95 -4.19 12.16
N ILE A 92 -1.23 -2.89 12.09
CA ILE A 92 -0.16 -1.90 11.98
C ILE A 92 0.63 -1.88 13.29
N VAL A 93 1.90 -2.25 13.20
CA VAL A 93 2.83 -2.19 14.32
C VAL A 93 3.43 -0.79 14.33
N VAL A 94 2.86 0.09 15.14
CA VAL A 94 3.33 1.47 15.32
C VAL A 94 4.75 1.41 15.91
N GLY A 95 5.77 1.42 15.04
CA GLY A 95 7.16 1.22 15.45
C GLY A 95 8.19 1.21 14.32
N SER A 96 7.80 0.94 13.07
CA SER A 96 8.72 1.05 11.92
C SER A 96 8.83 2.49 11.43
N SER A 97 9.48 3.32 12.23
CA SER A 97 10.07 4.57 11.76
C SER A 97 11.52 4.27 11.41
N PRO A 98 11.94 4.20 10.14
CA PRO A 98 13.32 4.54 9.85
C PRO A 98 13.42 6.04 10.10
N ALA A 99 14.07 6.38 11.21
CA ALA A 99 14.50 7.74 11.49
C ALA A 99 14.97 8.39 10.19
N ALA A 100 14.33 9.49 9.81
CA ALA A 100 14.79 10.32 8.70
C ALA A 100 16.30 10.57 8.86
N PRO A 101 17.11 10.52 7.79
CA PRO A 101 18.42 11.13 7.88
C PRO A 101 18.20 12.61 8.25
N GLY A 102 18.81 13.02 9.36
CA GLY A 102 18.88 14.42 9.79
C GLY A 102 19.58 15.30 8.75
N PRO A 103 19.61 16.62 8.98
CA PRO A 103 19.76 17.66 7.97
C PRO A 103 20.95 17.51 7.02
#